data_AF-A0A670K010-F1
#
_entry.id   AF-A0A670K010-F1
#
_cell.length_a   1.000
_cell.length_b   1.000
_cell.length_c   1.000
_cell.angle_alpha   90.00
_cell.angle_beta   90.00
_cell.angle_gamma   90.00
#
_symmetry.space_group_name_H-M   'P 1'
#
loop_
_entity.id
_entity.type
_entity.pdbx_description
1 polymer ?
#
loop_
_entity_poly.entity_id
_entity_poly.type
_entity_poly.pdbx_seq_one_letter_code
_entity_poly.pdbx_strand_id
1 'polypeptide(L)'
;MAASIERLVYRVGEGQRTTALVVFSMVLLRCLLGVQGHAVAWNSLNDDLLPPYLPPQHGPRHHHRYVRDCQALRHGNTTHESWPSNNSTVSPLTVTSIFISDIPPKGQNSRHVYGHLTTVRDPLRTFSVLEPGGPGGCRKRSRATVEETARHGKCLVAQNGGYFNTKTGECLGNVVSDGHLIQSSGGIQNAHFGIRKDGTLVFGYLSEEDVLAKDNPFVQLVSGVGWLLRDGEVYVNQSRAVECDETQETGTFDKFINTVSARTAVGHDRQGQLVLAHFDGQTHTRGLSLWDMADFLKQQGIVNAINLDGGGSATLVLNGTLASYPSDHCEPYPMWRCPRQVSTILCVHEPACQPPDCSGHGHCVLGECQCDGALWRGPACDVLDCGPSNCTLHGICTEEGCLCDAGWKSPNCSEACAPGSYGDGCLQTCLCLNGGACDPVHGTCNCSAGYQGTHCEEVCPSGRYGPNCQDACPCPNQRPCDRKTGSCNVSAECPLPDDVVTGQCLLKADEKGALLAFTIKGWFIGVLSVLLLVSAGFNIKHFCCSSSTGWQNYNDYFSRRPNSSHYELLGKSNSFPLAGGENEDYTEDTET
;
A
#
# COMPACT_ATOMS: atom_id res chain seq x y z
N MET A 1 -30.33 16.69 -7.65
CA MET A 1 -31.56 17.52 -7.59
C MET A 1 -31.30 18.76 -6.72
N ALA A 2 -30.56 19.74 -7.23
CA ALA A 2 -30.19 20.96 -6.50
C ALA A 2 -30.49 22.21 -7.35
N ALA A 3 -31.74 22.32 -7.81
CA ALA A 3 -32.21 23.43 -8.65
C ALA A 3 -33.76 23.54 -8.63
N SER A 4 -34.39 23.57 -7.45
CA SER A 4 -35.86 23.78 -7.31
C SER A 4 -36.35 24.21 -5.91
N ILE A 5 -35.48 24.70 -5.03
CA ILE A 5 -35.88 25.18 -3.68
C ILE A 5 -35.36 26.60 -3.43
N GLU A 6 -35.69 27.52 -4.34
CA GLU A 6 -35.42 28.96 -4.15
C GLU A 6 -36.64 29.85 -4.52
N ARG A 7 -37.83 29.24 -4.63
CA ARG A 7 -39.11 29.95 -4.84
C ARG A 7 -40.23 29.38 -3.96
N LEU A 8 -40.06 29.49 -2.64
CA LEU A 8 -41.16 29.31 -1.68
C LEU A 8 -40.97 30.12 -0.39
N VAL A 9 -40.42 31.34 -0.51
CA VAL A 9 -40.50 32.39 0.53
C VAL A 9 -41.30 33.57 -0.02
N TYR A 10 -42.61 33.39 -0.19
CA TYR A 10 -43.57 34.50 -0.14
C TYR A 10 -44.97 34.02 0.24
N ARG A 11 -45.54 34.65 1.28
CA ARG A 11 -46.92 34.51 1.78
C ARG A 11 -47.35 33.12 2.26
N VAL A 12 -47.09 32.82 3.54
CA VAL A 12 -48.12 32.20 4.39
C VAL A 12 -48.18 32.90 5.74
N GLY A 13 -49.39 33.10 6.27
CA GLY A 13 -49.65 33.81 7.53
C GLY A 13 -49.33 32.99 8.78
N GLU A 14 -49.54 33.61 9.95
CA GLU A 14 -49.05 33.16 11.27
C GLU A 14 -49.56 31.77 11.73
N GLY A 15 -50.56 31.19 11.05
CA GLY A 15 -51.08 29.84 11.34
C GLY A 15 -50.20 28.65 10.92
N GLN A 16 -49.12 28.84 10.15
CA GLN A 16 -48.26 27.72 9.69
C GLN A 16 -46.94 27.53 10.47
N ARG A 17 -46.62 28.40 11.44
CA ARG A 17 -45.40 28.22 12.25
C ARG A 17 -45.46 26.96 13.11
N THR A 18 -46.64 26.58 13.62
CA THR A 18 -46.84 25.41 14.46
C THR A 18 -46.64 24.09 13.72
N THR A 19 -47.15 23.94 12.49
CA THR A 19 -46.91 22.73 11.67
C THR A 19 -45.47 22.59 11.24
N ALA A 20 -44.79 23.69 10.89
CA ALA A 20 -43.36 23.67 10.60
C ALA A 20 -42.53 23.23 11.83
N LEU A 21 -42.84 23.76 13.02
CA LEU A 21 -42.18 23.37 14.28
C LEU A 21 -42.45 21.91 14.68
N VAL A 22 -43.65 21.37 14.43
CA VAL A 22 -43.97 19.96 14.70
C VAL A 22 -43.19 19.02 13.76
N VAL A 23 -43.08 19.34 12.47
CA VAL A 23 -42.27 18.55 11.52
C VAL A 23 -40.79 18.61 11.90
N PHE A 24 -40.27 19.80 12.23
CA PHE A 24 -38.89 19.98 12.67
C PHE A 24 -38.60 19.21 13.98
N SER A 25 -39.55 19.23 14.92
CA SER A 25 -39.48 18.47 16.18
C SER A 25 -39.50 16.96 15.95
N MET A 26 -40.33 16.43 15.03
CA MET A 26 -40.32 15.00 14.68
C MET A 26 -39.02 14.56 13.99
N VAL A 27 -38.40 15.43 13.18
CA VAL A 27 -37.09 15.14 12.57
C VAL A 27 -35.99 15.15 13.65
N LEU A 28 -35.97 16.16 14.53
CA LEU A 28 -35.06 16.20 15.69
C LEU A 28 -35.25 15.00 16.62
N LEU A 29 -36.49 14.59 16.88
CA LEU A 29 -36.78 13.41 17.71
C LEU A 29 -36.28 12.12 17.06
N ARG A 30 -36.36 11.98 15.72
CA ARG A 30 -35.75 10.84 15.00
C ARG A 30 -34.22 10.85 15.08
N CYS A 31 -33.59 12.02 15.01
CA CYS A 31 -32.13 12.14 15.20
C CYS A 31 -31.72 11.87 16.65
N LEU A 32 -32.47 12.35 17.64
CA LEU A 32 -32.19 12.17 19.07
C LEU A 32 -32.47 10.75 19.57
N LEU A 33 -33.44 10.04 18.97
CA LEU A 33 -33.71 8.63 19.26
C LEU A 33 -32.71 7.66 18.64
N GLY A 34 -31.68 8.15 17.95
CA GLY A 34 -30.63 7.30 17.38
C GLY A 34 -31.16 6.26 16.40
N VAL A 35 -32.28 6.56 15.70
CA VAL A 35 -32.81 5.68 14.66
C VAL A 35 -31.87 5.77 13.46
N GLN A 36 -30.79 4.99 13.53
CA GLN A 36 -30.03 4.57 12.38
C GLN A 36 -31.04 4.00 11.39
N GLY A 37 -31.34 4.76 10.33
CA GLY A 37 -31.86 4.17 9.11
C GLY A 37 -30.83 3.12 8.73
N HIS A 38 -31.16 1.85 8.95
CA HIS A 38 -30.24 0.75 8.69
C HIS A 38 -29.86 0.88 7.22
N ALA A 39 -28.58 1.11 6.95
CA ALA A 39 -28.05 0.88 5.62
C ALA A 39 -28.33 -0.60 5.36
N VAL A 40 -29.34 -0.87 4.53
CA VAL A 40 -29.78 -2.24 4.27
C VAL A 40 -28.60 -2.93 3.61
N ALA A 41 -27.97 -3.86 4.32
CA ALA A 41 -26.84 -4.60 3.79
C ALA A 41 -27.34 -5.42 2.61
N TRP A 42 -26.88 -5.06 1.41
CA TRP A 42 -27.26 -5.71 0.15
C TRP A 42 -26.57 -7.07 0.08
N ASN A 43 -27.15 -8.06 0.76
CA ASN A 43 -26.63 -9.42 0.82
C ASN A 43 -27.10 -10.24 -0.38
N SER A 44 -26.25 -11.15 -0.86
CA SER A 44 -26.66 -12.17 -1.84
C SER A 44 -27.65 -13.16 -1.20
N LEU A 45 -28.68 -13.52 -1.96
CA LEU A 45 -29.65 -14.56 -1.61
C LEU A 45 -29.09 -15.99 -1.73
N ASN A 46 -27.88 -16.17 -2.27
CA ASN A 46 -27.23 -17.46 -2.53
C ASN A 46 -28.08 -18.39 -3.43
N ASP A 47 -28.79 -17.83 -4.40
CA ASP A 47 -29.79 -18.54 -5.20
C ASP A 47 -29.23 -19.20 -6.48
N ASP A 48 -28.06 -18.77 -6.97
CA ASP A 48 -27.36 -19.45 -8.09
C ASP A 48 -26.32 -20.47 -7.58
N LEU A 49 -26.80 -21.63 -7.11
CA LEU A 49 -25.96 -22.70 -6.58
C LEU A 49 -25.53 -23.70 -7.66
N LEU A 50 -24.22 -23.99 -7.71
CA LEU A 50 -23.61 -24.95 -8.64
C LEU A 50 -22.82 -26.05 -7.89
N PRO A 51 -23.47 -26.89 -7.07
CA PRO A 51 -22.77 -27.91 -6.27
C PRO A 51 -22.29 -29.08 -7.15
N PRO A 52 -21.02 -29.53 -7.04
CA PRO A 52 -20.55 -30.75 -7.68
C PRO A 52 -21.05 -32.04 -7.01
N TYR A 53 -21.35 -32.00 -5.72
CA TYR A 53 -21.72 -33.15 -4.90
C TYR A 53 -23.01 -32.90 -4.11
N LEU A 54 -23.73 -33.98 -3.77
CA LEU A 54 -24.87 -33.92 -2.87
C LEU A 54 -24.39 -33.86 -1.40
N PRO A 55 -24.95 -32.96 -0.56
CA PRO A 55 -24.64 -32.94 0.88
C PRO A 55 -24.93 -34.28 1.56
N PRO A 56 -24.16 -34.68 2.61
CA PRO A 56 -23.22 -33.84 3.35
C PRO A 56 -21.75 -33.92 2.90
N GLN A 57 -21.44 -34.66 1.82
CA GLN A 57 -20.04 -34.98 1.46
C GLN A 57 -19.54 -34.15 0.28
N HIS A 58 -18.25 -33.87 0.28
CA HIS A 58 -17.54 -33.18 -0.80
C HIS A 58 -16.28 -33.99 -1.15
N GLY A 59 -16.09 -34.23 -2.45
CA GLY A 59 -15.04 -35.10 -2.98
C GLY A 59 -15.37 -36.59 -2.92
N PRO A 60 -14.59 -37.43 -3.62
CA PRO A 60 -14.74 -38.88 -3.63
C PRO A 60 -14.19 -39.52 -2.36
N ARG A 61 -14.69 -40.71 -2.01
CA ARG A 61 -14.21 -41.47 -0.83
C ARG A 61 -12.98 -42.36 -1.08
N HIS A 62 -12.59 -42.57 -2.33
CA HIS A 62 -11.46 -43.46 -2.63
C HIS A 62 -10.10 -42.78 -2.34
N HIS A 63 -9.09 -43.59 -2.07
CA HIS A 63 -7.75 -43.10 -1.72
C HIS A 63 -6.95 -42.66 -2.96
N HIS A 64 -5.94 -41.79 -2.77
CA HIS A 64 -4.97 -41.39 -3.79
C HIS A 64 -4.39 -42.54 -4.63
N ARG A 65 -4.18 -43.71 -4.02
CA ARG A 65 -3.74 -44.93 -4.72
C ARG A 65 -4.66 -45.32 -5.89
N TYR A 66 -5.99 -45.20 -5.71
CA TYR A 66 -6.97 -45.48 -6.77
C TYR A 66 -6.76 -44.53 -7.96
N VAL A 67 -6.57 -43.23 -7.68
CA VAL A 67 -6.32 -42.21 -8.71
C VAL A 67 -5.08 -42.55 -9.56
N ARG A 68 -4.00 -42.95 -8.90
CA ARG A 68 -2.77 -43.38 -9.55
C ARG A 68 -2.93 -44.69 -10.35
N ASP A 69 -3.65 -45.66 -9.81
CA ASP A 69 -3.78 -46.98 -10.42
C ASP A 69 -4.83 -46.97 -11.58
N CYS A 70 -5.73 -45.98 -11.63
CA CYS A 70 -6.76 -45.81 -12.65
C CYS A 70 -6.46 -44.71 -13.71
N GLN A 71 -5.38 -43.92 -13.57
CA GLN A 71 -5.03 -42.92 -14.60
C GLN A 71 -4.43 -43.56 -15.87
N ALA A 72 -4.38 -42.78 -16.96
CA ALA A 72 -3.81 -43.26 -18.23
C ALA A 72 -2.31 -43.58 -18.10
N LEU A 73 -1.90 -44.76 -18.60
CA LEU A 73 -0.52 -45.30 -18.49
C LEU A 73 0.59 -44.32 -18.93
N ARG A 74 0.29 -43.39 -19.85
CA ARG A 74 1.24 -42.35 -20.30
C ARG A 74 1.74 -41.44 -19.17
N HIS A 75 0.99 -41.32 -18.08
CA HIS A 75 1.31 -40.51 -16.91
C HIS A 75 2.05 -41.29 -15.81
N GLY A 76 2.30 -42.60 -16.02
CA GLY A 76 2.99 -43.45 -15.07
C GLY A 76 2.38 -43.41 -13.67
N ASN A 77 3.23 -43.20 -12.65
CA ASN A 77 2.82 -43.13 -11.25
C ASN A 77 2.56 -41.69 -10.76
N THR A 78 2.75 -40.67 -11.61
CA THR A 78 2.65 -39.26 -11.18
C THR A 78 1.24 -38.74 -11.40
N THR A 79 0.57 -38.30 -10.35
CA THR A 79 -0.84 -37.86 -10.36
C THR A 79 -1.01 -36.34 -10.43
N HIS A 80 0.10 -35.60 -10.52
CA HIS A 80 0.17 -34.15 -10.64
C HIS A 80 1.24 -33.76 -11.68
N GLU A 81 1.14 -32.55 -12.22
CA GLU A 81 2.20 -31.94 -13.02
C GLU A 81 2.89 -30.83 -12.22
N SER A 82 4.18 -30.63 -12.50
CA SER A 82 5.02 -29.59 -11.86
C SER A 82 5.66 -28.72 -12.92
N TRP A 83 5.66 -27.39 -12.72
CA TRP A 83 6.22 -26.42 -13.66
C TRP A 83 6.96 -25.29 -12.91
N PRO A 84 8.16 -24.85 -13.35
CA PRO A 84 8.84 -23.72 -12.72
C PRO A 84 8.06 -22.42 -12.92
N SER A 85 7.80 -21.66 -11.86
CA SER A 85 7.15 -20.35 -11.99
C SER A 85 8.03 -19.34 -12.73
N ASN A 86 7.39 -18.43 -13.47
CA ASN A 86 8.04 -17.26 -14.03
C ASN A 86 8.58 -16.34 -12.93
N ASN A 87 9.87 -16.05 -12.90
CA ASN A 87 10.52 -15.19 -11.90
C ASN A 87 10.80 -13.76 -12.40
N SER A 88 10.10 -13.29 -13.45
CA SER A 88 10.33 -11.96 -14.01
C SER A 88 9.71 -10.87 -13.15
N THR A 89 10.56 -9.99 -12.60
CA THR A 89 10.15 -8.79 -11.86
C THR A 89 9.78 -7.61 -12.77
N VAL A 90 9.80 -7.79 -14.09
CA VAL A 90 9.52 -6.71 -15.06
C VAL A 90 8.04 -6.30 -15.00
N SER A 91 7.82 -5.03 -14.65
CA SER A 91 6.50 -4.40 -14.62
C SER A 91 5.82 -4.37 -16.01
N PRO A 92 4.48 -4.50 -16.10
CA PRO A 92 3.55 -4.80 -15.01
C PRO A 92 3.66 -6.27 -14.54
N LEU A 93 3.54 -6.47 -13.22
CA LEU A 93 3.54 -7.80 -12.60
C LEU A 93 2.25 -8.59 -12.88
N THR A 94 1.14 -7.91 -13.14
CA THR A 94 -0.15 -8.51 -13.47
C THR A 94 -0.81 -7.76 -14.63
N VAL A 95 -1.44 -8.50 -15.55
CA VAL A 95 -2.16 -7.95 -16.71
C VAL A 95 -3.51 -8.66 -16.81
N THR A 96 -4.59 -7.91 -16.62
CA THR A 96 -5.96 -8.39 -16.82
C THR A 96 -6.49 -7.97 -18.19
N SER A 97 -6.81 -8.95 -19.03
CA SER A 97 -7.47 -8.77 -20.32
C SER A 97 -8.96 -9.12 -20.22
N ILE A 98 -9.83 -8.19 -20.62
CA ILE A 98 -11.26 -8.43 -20.76
C ILE A 98 -11.52 -9.11 -22.11
N PHE A 99 -12.37 -10.13 -22.14
CA PHE A 99 -12.85 -10.73 -23.39
C PHE A 99 -14.38 -10.84 -23.43
N ILE A 100 -14.89 -10.78 -24.66
CA ILE A 100 -16.24 -11.19 -25.02
C ILE A 100 -16.06 -12.19 -26.15
N SER A 101 -16.55 -13.41 -25.99
CA SER A 101 -16.26 -14.50 -26.93
C SER A 101 -17.47 -15.38 -27.20
N ASP A 102 -17.58 -15.85 -28.44
CA ASP A 102 -18.62 -16.77 -28.88
C ASP A 102 -18.24 -18.21 -28.58
N ILE A 103 -19.09 -18.90 -27.81
CA ILE A 103 -18.86 -20.27 -27.37
C ILE A 103 -20.02 -21.19 -27.80
N PRO A 104 -19.81 -22.16 -28.71
CA PRO A 104 -18.62 -22.37 -29.53
C PRO A 104 -18.46 -21.30 -30.64
N PRO A 105 -17.23 -21.01 -31.12
CA PRO A 105 -16.96 -19.86 -32.00
C PRO A 105 -17.51 -19.95 -33.43
N LYS A 106 -18.07 -21.10 -33.84
CA LYS A 106 -18.68 -21.32 -35.18
C LYS A 106 -19.85 -22.32 -35.11
N GLY A 107 -20.95 -21.94 -34.46
CA GLY A 107 -22.15 -22.81 -34.39
C GLY A 107 -23.47 -22.03 -34.37
N GLN A 108 -24.56 -22.65 -34.83
CA GLN A 108 -25.91 -22.05 -34.83
C GLN A 108 -26.46 -21.70 -33.43
N ASN A 109 -25.82 -22.18 -32.37
CA ASN A 109 -26.17 -21.93 -30.96
C ASN A 109 -24.99 -21.29 -30.19
N SER A 110 -24.15 -20.49 -30.85
CA SER A 110 -23.05 -19.77 -30.18
C SER A 110 -23.60 -18.79 -29.15
N ARG A 111 -23.04 -18.80 -27.93
CA ARG A 111 -23.41 -17.88 -26.85
C ARG A 111 -22.30 -16.85 -26.62
N HIS A 112 -22.66 -15.59 -26.37
CA HIS A 112 -21.70 -14.59 -25.90
C HIS A 112 -21.36 -14.87 -24.43
N VAL A 113 -20.07 -15.07 -24.14
CA VAL A 113 -19.54 -15.17 -22.78
C VAL A 113 -18.64 -13.97 -22.51
N TYR A 114 -18.86 -13.34 -21.36
CA TYR A 114 -18.07 -12.24 -20.83
C TYR A 114 -17.10 -12.78 -19.79
N GLY A 115 -15.87 -12.31 -19.79
CA GLY A 115 -14.89 -12.79 -18.83
C GLY A 115 -13.58 -12.01 -18.85
N HIS A 116 -12.68 -12.47 -17.99
CA HIS A 116 -11.39 -11.87 -17.75
C HIS A 116 -10.32 -12.96 -17.68
N LEU A 117 -9.18 -12.70 -18.32
CA LEU A 117 -7.98 -13.51 -18.19
C LEU A 117 -6.90 -12.62 -17.55
N THR A 118 -6.43 -13.00 -16.35
CA THR A 118 -5.37 -12.27 -15.65
C THR A 118 -4.10 -13.10 -15.65
N THR A 119 -3.04 -12.57 -16.25
CA THR A 119 -1.72 -13.19 -16.28
C THR A 119 -0.81 -12.54 -15.24
N VAL A 120 -0.12 -13.35 -14.44
CA VAL A 120 0.64 -12.96 -13.25
C VAL A 120 2.09 -13.45 -13.35
N ARG A 121 3.02 -12.52 -13.15
CA ARG A 121 4.49 -12.75 -13.09
C ARG A 121 4.96 -12.80 -11.65
N ASP A 122 6.08 -13.48 -11.43
CA ASP A 122 6.66 -13.72 -10.09
C ASP A 122 5.63 -14.26 -9.07
N PRO A 123 4.80 -15.28 -9.42
CA PRO A 123 3.69 -15.72 -8.57
C PRO A 123 4.15 -16.30 -7.23
N LEU A 124 5.43 -16.66 -7.07
CA LEU A 124 6.00 -17.00 -5.77
C LEU A 124 5.95 -15.82 -4.77
N ARG A 125 6.01 -14.57 -5.27
CA ARG A 125 6.03 -13.34 -4.46
C ARG A 125 4.78 -12.47 -4.61
N THR A 126 4.01 -12.64 -5.69
CA THR A 126 2.85 -11.80 -6.03
C THR A 126 1.49 -12.47 -5.82
N PHE A 127 1.44 -13.75 -5.45
CA PHE A 127 0.19 -14.51 -5.30
C PHE A 127 0.05 -15.16 -3.91
N SER A 128 -1.12 -14.97 -3.31
CA SER A 128 -1.52 -15.60 -2.05
C SER A 128 -2.93 -16.21 -2.08
N VAL A 129 -3.10 -17.35 -1.42
CA VAL A 129 -4.41 -17.89 -1.04
C VAL A 129 -4.78 -17.28 0.30
N LEU A 130 -5.92 -16.59 0.40
CA LEU A 130 -6.34 -15.91 1.64
C LEU A 130 -7.61 -16.53 2.24
N GLU A 131 -7.67 -16.57 3.57
CA GLU A 131 -8.84 -16.98 4.35
C GLU A 131 -9.98 -15.92 4.37
N PRO A 132 -11.26 -16.33 4.50
CA PRO A 132 -12.41 -15.42 4.48
C PRO A 132 -12.38 -14.37 5.60
N GLY A 133 -12.19 -13.11 5.23
CA GLY A 133 -12.06 -11.98 6.17
C GLY A 133 -10.70 -11.91 6.89
N GLY A 134 -9.69 -12.63 6.40
CA GLY A 134 -8.33 -12.65 6.96
C GLY A 134 -8.02 -13.89 7.83
N PRO A 135 -6.82 -13.94 8.43
CA PRO A 135 -6.28 -15.14 9.10
C PRO A 135 -7.18 -15.73 10.20
N GLY A 136 -7.29 -17.06 10.18
CA GLY A 136 -8.16 -17.85 11.03
C GLY A 136 -9.64 -17.83 10.65
N GLY A 137 -10.00 -17.29 9.49
CA GLY A 137 -11.37 -17.28 8.96
C GLY A 137 -11.94 -18.68 8.74
N CYS A 138 -11.18 -19.60 8.14
CA CYS A 138 -11.61 -20.99 7.93
C CYS A 138 -11.90 -21.70 9.24
N ARG A 139 -11.04 -21.52 10.25
CA ARG A 139 -11.25 -22.08 11.60
C ARG A 139 -12.51 -21.54 12.28
N LYS A 140 -12.89 -20.30 11.99
CA LYS A 140 -14.15 -19.67 12.48
C LYS A 140 -15.37 -20.06 11.64
N ARG A 141 -15.17 -20.74 10.50
CA ARG A 141 -16.20 -20.98 9.46
C ARG A 141 -16.84 -19.66 8.98
N SER A 142 -16.04 -18.59 8.90
CA SER A 142 -16.52 -17.31 8.39
C SER A 142 -16.73 -17.37 6.87
N ARG A 143 -17.59 -16.48 6.40
CA ARG A 143 -17.75 -16.16 4.99
C ARG A 143 -17.62 -14.65 4.84
N ALA A 144 -16.99 -14.20 3.76
CA ALA A 144 -16.78 -12.79 3.46
C ALA A 144 -16.82 -12.58 1.94
N THR A 145 -17.19 -11.40 1.47
CA THR A 145 -17.09 -11.09 0.04
C THR A 145 -15.63 -11.08 -0.40
N VAL A 146 -15.40 -11.27 -1.71
CA VAL A 146 -14.04 -11.13 -2.27
C VAL A 146 -13.52 -9.71 -2.06
N GLU A 147 -14.36 -8.68 -2.15
CA GLU A 147 -13.97 -7.28 -1.93
C GLU A 147 -13.52 -7.00 -0.48
N GLU A 148 -14.20 -7.55 0.51
CA GLU A 148 -13.82 -7.42 1.93
C GLU A 148 -12.47 -8.10 2.20
N THR A 149 -12.29 -9.32 1.71
CA THR A 149 -11.05 -10.09 1.95
C THR A 149 -9.88 -9.51 1.15
N ALA A 150 -10.11 -9.10 -0.10
CA ALA A 150 -9.11 -8.47 -0.95
C ALA A 150 -8.56 -7.16 -0.37
N ARG A 151 -9.41 -6.38 0.33
CA ARG A 151 -8.97 -5.17 1.04
C ARG A 151 -7.99 -5.46 2.17
N HIS A 152 -8.16 -6.57 2.88
CA HIS A 152 -7.21 -7.00 3.92
C HIS A 152 -5.89 -7.48 3.31
N GLY A 153 -5.95 -8.21 2.19
CA GLY A 153 -4.77 -8.68 1.45
C GLY A 153 -4.08 -7.65 0.55
N LYS A 154 -4.58 -6.41 0.48
CA LYS A 154 -4.11 -5.35 -0.46
C LYS A 154 -4.03 -5.83 -1.92
N CYS A 155 -4.99 -6.65 -2.36
CA CYS A 155 -4.94 -7.27 -3.68
C CYS A 155 -5.18 -6.26 -4.82
N LEU A 156 -4.30 -6.28 -5.82
CA LEU A 156 -4.49 -5.62 -7.12
C LEU A 156 -5.58 -6.33 -7.93
N VAL A 157 -5.57 -7.66 -7.91
CA VAL A 157 -6.60 -8.52 -8.51
C VAL A 157 -6.97 -9.59 -7.51
N ALA A 158 -8.26 -9.86 -7.34
CA ALA A 158 -8.72 -10.99 -6.54
C ALA A 158 -9.91 -11.69 -7.18
N GLN A 159 -9.95 -13.01 -7.06
CA GLN A 159 -11.12 -13.82 -7.41
C GLN A 159 -11.48 -14.79 -6.28
N ASN A 160 -12.69 -15.35 -6.30
CA ASN A 160 -13.03 -16.43 -5.34
C ASN A 160 -12.13 -17.66 -5.54
N GLY A 161 -11.84 -18.36 -4.45
CA GLY A 161 -10.95 -19.51 -4.41
C GLY A 161 -11.70 -20.85 -4.36
N GLY A 162 -11.33 -21.66 -3.37
CA GLY A 162 -11.81 -23.02 -3.20
C GLY A 162 -13.27 -23.12 -2.71
N TYR A 163 -13.79 -24.33 -2.79
CA TYR A 163 -15.15 -24.66 -2.39
C TYR A 163 -15.36 -24.57 -0.87
N PHE A 164 -16.62 -24.40 -0.48
CA PHE A 164 -17.05 -24.36 0.92
C PHE A 164 -18.46 -24.91 1.10
N ASN A 165 -18.79 -25.29 2.33
CA ASN A 165 -20.14 -25.70 2.68
C ASN A 165 -21.04 -24.46 2.80
N THR A 166 -21.94 -24.26 1.84
CA THR A 166 -22.80 -23.08 1.75
C THR A 166 -23.74 -22.89 2.94
N LYS A 167 -24.01 -23.96 3.72
CA LYS A 167 -24.83 -23.92 4.93
C LYS A 167 -24.04 -23.63 6.21
N THR A 168 -22.81 -24.14 6.33
CA THR A 168 -22.03 -24.05 7.58
C THR A 168 -20.87 -23.06 7.53
N GLY A 169 -20.47 -22.57 6.35
CA GLY A 169 -19.30 -21.70 6.16
C GLY A 169 -17.95 -22.42 6.24
N GLU A 170 -17.95 -23.75 6.34
CA GLU A 170 -16.74 -24.57 6.45
C GLU A 170 -15.96 -24.62 5.13
N CYS A 171 -14.66 -24.31 5.19
CA CYS A 171 -13.73 -24.44 4.07
C CYS A 171 -13.53 -25.92 3.71
N LEU A 172 -13.45 -26.23 2.41
CA LEU A 172 -13.32 -27.61 1.92
C LEU A 172 -12.00 -27.81 1.16
N GLY A 173 -11.50 -29.05 1.19
CA GLY A 173 -10.22 -29.43 0.59
C GLY A 173 -9.00 -28.99 1.39
N ASN A 174 -7.82 -29.13 0.78
CA ASN A 174 -6.55 -28.63 1.31
C ASN A 174 -6.43 -27.11 1.07
N VAL A 175 -6.00 -26.39 2.11
CA VAL A 175 -5.72 -24.94 2.09
C VAL A 175 -4.41 -24.66 2.80
N VAL A 176 -3.46 -24.04 2.08
CA VAL A 176 -2.23 -23.46 2.63
C VAL A 176 -2.19 -21.98 2.24
N SER A 177 -1.97 -21.12 3.23
CA SER A 177 -1.96 -19.66 3.10
C SER A 177 -0.63 -19.13 3.65
N ASP A 178 0.17 -18.51 2.80
CA ASP A 178 1.47 -17.90 3.15
C ASP A 178 2.38 -18.84 3.99
N GLY A 179 2.48 -20.11 3.57
CA GLY A 179 3.27 -21.17 4.22
C GLY A 179 2.60 -21.84 5.43
N HIS A 180 1.41 -21.41 5.83
CA HIS A 180 0.67 -21.98 6.95
C HIS A 180 -0.40 -22.96 6.45
N LEU A 181 -0.35 -24.21 6.90
CA LEU A 181 -1.42 -25.18 6.67
C LEU A 181 -2.67 -24.79 7.47
N ILE A 182 -3.70 -24.34 6.77
CA ILE A 182 -4.97 -23.87 7.35
C ILE A 182 -5.95 -25.04 7.51
N GLN A 183 -6.04 -25.90 6.49
CA GLN A 183 -6.97 -27.02 6.40
C GLN A 183 -6.31 -28.19 5.65
N SER A 184 -6.39 -29.41 6.20
CA SER A 184 -6.16 -30.66 5.44
C SER A 184 -7.51 -31.25 5.02
N SER A 185 -7.54 -31.88 3.85
CA SER A 185 -8.67 -32.67 3.38
C SER A 185 -8.68 -34.11 3.93
N GLY A 186 -7.61 -34.55 4.60
CA GLY A 186 -7.44 -35.96 5.00
C GLY A 186 -7.25 -36.90 3.81
N GLY A 187 -6.66 -36.40 2.71
CA GLY A 187 -6.40 -37.16 1.50
C GLY A 187 -7.59 -37.32 0.54
N ILE A 188 -8.65 -36.51 0.68
CA ILE A 188 -9.75 -36.44 -0.32
C ILE A 188 -9.18 -36.02 -1.68
N GLN A 189 -9.60 -36.71 -2.74
CA GLN A 189 -9.02 -36.59 -4.07
C GLN A 189 -9.83 -35.64 -4.97
N ASN A 190 -9.45 -34.37 -4.92
CA ASN A 190 -9.91 -33.34 -5.86
C ASN A 190 -8.75 -32.67 -6.58
N ALA A 191 -9.04 -31.88 -7.61
CA ALA A 191 -8.02 -31.11 -8.32
C ALA A 191 -7.41 -30.01 -7.44
N HIS A 192 -6.09 -29.98 -7.31
CA HIS A 192 -5.34 -28.99 -6.53
C HIS A 192 -4.54 -28.04 -7.43
N PHE A 193 -4.34 -26.82 -6.94
CA PHE A 193 -3.29 -25.92 -7.40
C PHE A 193 -2.50 -25.43 -6.19
N GLY A 194 -1.17 -25.47 -6.27
CA GLY A 194 -0.30 -24.88 -5.26
C GLY A 194 1.02 -24.39 -5.81
N ILE A 195 1.73 -23.61 -4.99
CA ILE A 195 3.08 -23.13 -5.23
C ILE A 195 3.96 -23.65 -4.10
N ARG A 196 5.07 -24.32 -4.44
CA ARG A 196 6.09 -24.76 -3.48
C ARG A 196 7.09 -23.64 -3.16
N LYS A 197 7.82 -23.78 -2.05
CA LYS A 197 8.77 -22.79 -1.54
C LYS A 197 9.88 -22.40 -2.53
N ASP A 198 10.23 -23.26 -3.47
CA ASP A 198 11.18 -22.99 -4.55
C ASP A 198 10.59 -22.30 -5.80
N GLY A 199 9.28 -22.02 -5.82
CA GLY A 199 8.57 -21.49 -6.99
C GLY A 199 8.01 -22.57 -7.92
N THR A 200 8.07 -23.86 -7.59
CA THR A 200 7.41 -24.87 -8.41
C THR A 200 5.88 -24.74 -8.30
N LEU A 201 5.23 -24.45 -9.43
CA LEU A 201 3.78 -24.54 -9.59
C LEU A 201 3.38 -26.02 -9.71
N VAL A 202 2.35 -26.45 -8.97
CA VAL A 202 1.87 -27.84 -8.95
C VAL A 202 0.38 -27.88 -9.24
N PHE A 203 -0.03 -28.75 -10.16
CA PHE A 203 -1.43 -28.94 -10.55
C PHE A 203 -1.82 -30.42 -10.58
N GLY A 204 -2.98 -30.79 -10.05
CA GLY A 204 -3.53 -32.15 -10.16
C GLY A 204 -3.90 -32.80 -8.83
N TYR A 205 -3.71 -34.11 -8.70
CA TYR A 205 -4.11 -34.88 -7.52
C TYR A 205 -2.91 -35.13 -6.60
N LEU A 206 -3.08 -34.80 -5.31
CA LEU A 206 -2.06 -34.89 -4.27
C LEU A 206 -2.47 -35.91 -3.21
N SER A 207 -1.50 -36.64 -2.68
CA SER A 207 -1.67 -37.42 -1.45
C SER A 207 -1.56 -36.50 -0.22
N GLU A 208 -1.99 -36.96 0.95
CA GLU A 208 -1.76 -36.22 2.19
C GLU A 208 -0.26 -36.11 2.52
N GLU A 209 0.55 -37.10 2.12
CA GLU A 209 2.02 -37.06 2.25
C GLU A 209 2.64 -35.95 1.38
N ASP A 210 2.14 -35.73 0.15
CA ASP A 210 2.60 -34.65 -0.73
C ASP A 210 2.31 -33.26 -0.15
N VAL A 211 1.15 -33.10 0.50
CA VAL A 211 0.69 -31.84 1.12
C VAL A 211 1.44 -31.55 2.42
N LEU A 212 1.73 -32.58 3.22
CA LEU A 212 2.46 -32.47 4.49
C LEU A 212 3.99 -32.58 4.33
N ALA A 213 4.49 -32.62 3.09
CA ALA A 213 5.91 -32.71 2.79
C ALA A 213 6.70 -31.53 3.39
N LYS A 214 7.72 -31.84 4.20
CA LYS A 214 8.61 -30.86 4.84
C LYS A 214 9.72 -30.37 3.90
N ASP A 215 10.12 -31.22 2.97
CA ASP A 215 11.11 -30.90 1.95
C ASP A 215 10.42 -30.17 0.80
N ASN A 216 10.81 -28.92 0.55
CA ASN A 216 10.15 -28.00 -0.37
C ASN A 216 8.61 -27.91 -0.16
N PRO A 217 8.15 -27.40 0.99
CA PRO A 217 6.73 -27.36 1.36
C PRO A 217 5.94 -26.41 0.46
N PHE A 218 4.62 -26.59 0.43
CA PHE A 218 3.72 -25.60 -0.18
C PHE A 218 3.76 -24.28 0.59
N VAL A 219 3.88 -23.17 -0.13
CA VAL A 219 3.64 -21.82 0.39
C VAL A 219 2.23 -21.33 0.11
N GLN A 220 1.62 -21.80 -0.99
CA GLN A 220 0.22 -21.56 -1.32
C GLN A 220 -0.40 -22.88 -1.79
N LEU A 221 -1.63 -23.20 -1.39
CA LEU A 221 -2.37 -24.37 -1.86
C LEU A 221 -3.87 -24.12 -1.76
N VAL A 222 -4.61 -24.44 -2.83
CA VAL A 222 -6.07 -24.40 -2.89
C VAL A 222 -6.61 -25.63 -3.60
N SER A 223 -7.80 -26.06 -3.19
CA SER A 223 -8.52 -27.18 -3.82
C SER A 223 -9.69 -26.66 -4.65
N GLY A 224 -9.77 -27.13 -5.89
CA GLY A 224 -10.89 -26.96 -6.80
C GLY A 224 -11.68 -28.26 -6.96
N VAL A 225 -12.46 -28.36 -8.05
CA VAL A 225 -13.12 -29.59 -8.47
C VAL A 225 -13.09 -29.65 -9.99
N GLY A 226 -12.45 -30.68 -10.54
CA GLY A 226 -12.24 -30.86 -11.98
C GLY A 226 -10.89 -30.29 -12.45
N TRP A 227 -9.96 -31.18 -12.80
CA TRP A 227 -8.74 -30.85 -13.54
C TRP A 227 -9.10 -30.66 -15.02
N LEU A 228 -8.96 -29.44 -15.54
CA LEU A 228 -9.43 -29.03 -16.88
C LEU A 228 -8.44 -29.41 -17.98
N LEU A 229 -7.17 -29.03 -17.76
CA LEU A 229 -6.07 -29.21 -18.71
C LEU A 229 -4.89 -29.88 -18.00
N ARG A 230 -4.36 -30.94 -18.62
CA ARG A 230 -3.13 -31.62 -18.22
C ARG A 230 -2.20 -31.71 -19.42
N ASP A 231 -1.02 -31.09 -19.31
CA ASP A 231 -0.01 -31.01 -20.38
C ASP A 231 -0.58 -30.49 -21.72
N GLY A 232 -1.35 -29.41 -21.66
CA GLY A 232 -2.01 -28.77 -22.79
C GLY A 232 -3.23 -29.54 -23.35
N GLU A 233 -3.60 -30.68 -22.77
CA GLU A 233 -4.71 -31.52 -23.24
C GLU A 233 -5.90 -31.53 -22.28
N VAL A 234 -7.12 -31.61 -22.85
CA VAL A 234 -8.37 -31.62 -22.08
C VAL A 234 -8.47 -32.88 -21.23
N TYR A 235 -8.64 -32.69 -19.92
CA TYR A 235 -8.58 -33.76 -18.91
C TYR A 235 -9.90 -33.96 -18.14
N VAL A 236 -10.97 -33.24 -18.53
CA VAL A 236 -12.28 -33.25 -17.87
C VAL A 236 -12.90 -34.66 -17.77
N ASN A 237 -12.69 -35.54 -18.76
CA ASN A 237 -13.23 -36.91 -18.73
C ASN A 237 -12.54 -37.79 -17.68
N GLN A 238 -11.24 -37.59 -17.49
CA GLN A 238 -10.43 -38.31 -16.52
C GLN A 238 -10.75 -37.79 -15.11
N SER A 239 -10.89 -36.47 -14.95
CA SER A 239 -11.39 -35.84 -13.73
C SER A 239 -12.79 -36.32 -13.34
N ARG A 240 -13.68 -36.57 -14.31
CA ARG A 240 -14.98 -37.20 -14.05
C ARG A 240 -14.86 -38.59 -13.43
N ALA A 241 -13.93 -39.42 -13.91
CA ALA A 241 -13.71 -40.76 -13.36
C ALA A 241 -12.99 -40.75 -12.00
N VAL A 242 -12.17 -39.72 -11.74
CA VAL A 242 -11.39 -39.58 -10.50
C VAL A 242 -12.15 -38.84 -9.40
N GLU A 243 -12.90 -37.80 -9.71
CA GLU A 243 -13.50 -36.94 -8.68
C GLU A 243 -14.96 -37.33 -8.35
N CYS A 244 -15.56 -38.24 -9.12
CA CYS A 244 -16.86 -38.83 -8.81
C CYS A 244 -16.71 -40.09 -7.92
N ASP A 245 -17.62 -40.27 -6.97
CA ASP A 245 -17.74 -41.49 -6.17
C ASP A 245 -18.63 -42.52 -6.90
N GLU A 246 -18.22 -43.79 -6.96
CA GLU A 246 -19.00 -44.88 -7.57
C GLU A 246 -20.36 -45.10 -6.90
N THR A 247 -20.53 -44.67 -5.66
CA THR A 247 -21.77 -44.80 -4.87
C THR A 247 -22.72 -43.61 -4.98
N GLN A 248 -22.31 -42.51 -5.63
CA GLN A 248 -23.19 -41.38 -5.90
C GLN A 248 -24.02 -41.60 -7.17
N GLU A 249 -25.19 -40.96 -7.25
CA GLU A 249 -25.91 -40.84 -8.52
C GLU A 249 -25.04 -40.05 -9.51
N THR A 250 -24.46 -40.76 -10.49
CA THR A 250 -23.55 -40.22 -11.51
C THR A 250 -24.09 -38.97 -12.22
N GLY A 251 -25.42 -38.83 -12.29
CA GLY A 251 -26.11 -37.65 -12.80
C GLY A 251 -25.78 -36.32 -12.10
N THR A 252 -25.38 -36.29 -10.82
CA THR A 252 -25.09 -35.01 -10.13
C THR A 252 -23.77 -34.40 -10.61
N PHE A 253 -22.68 -35.19 -10.60
CA PHE A 253 -21.37 -34.71 -11.07
C PHE A 253 -21.40 -34.44 -12.58
N ASP A 254 -22.09 -35.28 -13.36
CA ASP A 254 -22.34 -35.05 -14.78
C ASP A 254 -23.11 -33.75 -15.04
N LYS A 255 -24.14 -33.47 -14.24
CA LYS A 255 -24.86 -32.20 -14.32
C LYS A 255 -23.93 -31.04 -14.01
N PHE A 256 -23.06 -31.15 -13.00
CA PHE A 256 -22.08 -30.11 -12.67
C PHE A 256 -21.09 -29.85 -13.82
N ILE A 257 -20.56 -30.89 -14.47
CA ILE A 257 -19.63 -30.74 -15.62
C ILE A 257 -20.32 -30.05 -16.80
N ASN A 258 -21.50 -30.57 -17.21
CA ASN A 258 -22.15 -30.20 -18.46
C ASN A 258 -23.03 -28.95 -18.36
N THR A 259 -23.45 -28.56 -17.16
CA THR A 259 -24.28 -27.36 -16.96
C THR A 259 -23.48 -26.09 -17.23
N VAL A 260 -24.04 -25.21 -18.04
CA VAL A 260 -23.51 -23.86 -18.22
C VAL A 260 -23.82 -22.97 -17.03
N SER A 261 -22.79 -22.26 -16.55
CA SER A 261 -22.90 -21.32 -15.43
C SER A 261 -21.71 -20.35 -15.45
N ALA A 262 -21.64 -19.45 -14.47
CA ALA A 262 -20.43 -18.71 -14.17
C ALA A 262 -19.34 -19.67 -13.64
N ARG A 263 -18.07 -19.42 -13.99
CA ARG A 263 -16.94 -20.31 -13.66
C ARG A 263 -15.70 -19.48 -13.34
N THR A 264 -14.83 -20.01 -12.47
CA THR A 264 -13.47 -19.52 -12.32
C THR A 264 -12.47 -20.68 -12.39
N ALA A 265 -11.24 -20.36 -12.79
CA ALA A 265 -10.16 -21.32 -12.90
C ALA A 265 -8.81 -20.67 -12.55
N VAL A 266 -7.83 -21.52 -12.25
CA VAL A 266 -6.43 -21.15 -12.12
C VAL A 266 -5.59 -22.14 -12.93
N GLY A 267 -4.60 -21.64 -13.66
CA GLY A 267 -3.72 -22.41 -14.52
C GLY A 267 -2.39 -21.70 -14.76
N HIS A 268 -1.59 -22.16 -15.72
CA HIS A 268 -0.36 -21.49 -16.13
C HIS A 268 -0.07 -21.65 -17.63
N ASP A 269 0.70 -20.71 -18.18
CA ASP A 269 1.22 -20.77 -19.55
C ASP A 269 2.55 -21.54 -19.63
N ARG A 270 3.12 -21.63 -20.84
CA ARG A 270 4.42 -22.30 -21.08
C ARG A 270 5.61 -21.53 -20.47
N GLN A 271 5.44 -20.24 -20.21
CA GLN A 271 6.44 -19.34 -19.64
C GLN A 271 6.44 -19.39 -18.10
N GLY A 272 5.55 -20.20 -17.49
CA GLY A 272 5.39 -20.33 -16.05
C GLY A 272 4.64 -19.15 -15.41
N GLN A 273 4.00 -18.28 -16.21
CA GLN A 273 3.15 -17.21 -15.69
C GLN A 273 1.85 -17.83 -15.20
N LEU A 274 1.43 -17.45 -13.99
CA LEU A 274 0.17 -17.93 -13.42
C LEU A 274 -0.99 -17.21 -14.10
N VAL A 275 -2.05 -17.93 -14.42
CA VAL A 275 -3.22 -17.39 -15.12
C VAL A 275 -4.47 -17.65 -14.29
N LEU A 276 -5.18 -16.57 -13.96
CA LEU A 276 -6.50 -16.59 -13.33
C LEU A 276 -7.54 -16.31 -14.41
N ALA A 277 -8.54 -17.17 -14.53
CA ALA A 277 -9.63 -17.02 -15.49
C ALA A 277 -10.97 -16.90 -14.76
N HIS A 278 -11.73 -15.86 -15.09
CA HIS A 278 -13.08 -15.62 -14.58
C HIS A 278 -14.05 -15.48 -15.75
N PHE A 279 -15.21 -16.14 -15.64
CA PHE A 279 -16.26 -16.11 -16.65
C PHE A 279 -17.62 -15.82 -16.00
N ASP A 280 -18.28 -14.75 -16.43
CA ASP A 280 -19.63 -14.41 -15.98
C ASP A 280 -20.66 -15.38 -16.56
N GLY A 281 -21.72 -15.63 -15.81
CA GLY A 281 -22.77 -16.55 -16.21
C GLY A 281 -23.97 -16.54 -15.26
N GLN A 282 -24.76 -17.62 -15.32
CA GLN A 282 -25.81 -17.98 -14.37
C GLN A 282 -26.25 -19.41 -14.68
N THR A 283 -26.40 -20.25 -13.68
CA THR A 283 -26.62 -21.69 -13.87
C THR A 283 -27.84 -21.96 -14.78
N HIS A 284 -27.67 -22.93 -15.69
CA HIS A 284 -28.62 -23.28 -16.75
C HIS A 284 -28.93 -22.19 -17.80
N THR A 285 -28.36 -20.98 -17.69
CA THR A 285 -28.80 -19.81 -18.48
C THR A 285 -27.69 -19.12 -19.27
N ARG A 286 -26.56 -18.81 -18.61
CA ARG A 286 -25.45 -18.00 -19.17
C ARG A 286 -24.10 -18.54 -18.69
N GLY A 287 -23.01 -18.12 -19.34
CA GLY A 287 -21.69 -18.67 -19.09
C GLY A 287 -21.54 -20.03 -19.78
N LEU A 288 -20.76 -20.95 -19.22
CA LEU A 288 -20.21 -22.09 -19.96
C LEU A 288 -20.08 -23.38 -19.13
N SER A 289 -19.95 -24.51 -19.82
CA SER A 289 -19.66 -25.82 -19.21
C SER A 289 -18.16 -25.99 -18.92
N LEU A 290 -17.76 -27.05 -18.22
CA LEU A 290 -16.33 -27.32 -18.01
C LEU A 290 -15.59 -27.71 -19.30
N TRP A 291 -16.29 -28.32 -20.26
CA TRP A 291 -15.72 -28.64 -21.59
C TRP A 291 -15.39 -27.37 -22.36
N ASP A 292 -16.38 -26.48 -22.47
CA ASP A 292 -16.22 -25.16 -23.08
C ASP A 292 -15.05 -24.39 -22.44
N MET A 293 -14.86 -24.52 -21.12
CA MET A 293 -13.79 -23.82 -20.38
C MET A 293 -12.42 -24.40 -20.69
N ALA A 294 -12.30 -25.73 -20.69
CA ALA A 294 -11.06 -26.40 -21.03
C ALA A 294 -10.64 -26.10 -22.48
N ASP A 295 -11.57 -26.16 -23.44
CA ASP A 295 -11.30 -25.83 -24.84
C ASP A 295 -10.92 -24.35 -25.03
N PHE A 296 -11.56 -23.42 -24.33
CA PHE A 296 -11.20 -22.00 -24.35
C PHE A 296 -9.78 -21.78 -23.78
N LEU A 297 -9.48 -22.32 -22.60
CA LEU A 297 -8.16 -22.17 -21.97
C LEU A 297 -7.05 -22.83 -22.81
N LYS A 298 -7.33 -23.97 -23.46
CA LYS A 298 -6.41 -24.62 -24.40
C LYS A 298 -6.11 -23.72 -25.60
N GLN A 299 -7.12 -23.03 -26.13
CA GLN A 299 -6.95 -22.05 -27.22
C GLN A 299 -6.14 -20.82 -26.79
N GLN A 300 -6.19 -20.43 -25.51
CA GLN A 300 -5.31 -19.38 -24.95
C GLN A 300 -3.88 -19.86 -24.65
N GLY A 301 -3.54 -21.13 -24.92
CA GLY A 301 -2.19 -21.67 -24.73
C GLY A 301 -1.86 -22.10 -23.29
N ILE A 302 -2.87 -22.26 -22.43
CA ILE A 302 -2.71 -22.73 -21.05
C ILE A 302 -2.32 -24.20 -21.03
N VAL A 303 -1.34 -24.56 -20.19
CA VAL A 303 -0.74 -25.90 -20.13
C VAL A 303 -1.46 -26.77 -19.09
N ASN A 304 -1.49 -26.34 -17.84
CA ASN A 304 -2.30 -26.98 -16.79
C ASN A 304 -3.29 -25.98 -16.20
N ALA A 305 -4.50 -26.43 -15.88
CA ALA A 305 -5.52 -25.61 -15.23
C ALA A 305 -6.55 -26.44 -14.47
N ILE A 306 -7.05 -25.94 -13.33
CA ILE A 306 -8.12 -26.53 -12.54
C ILE A 306 -9.33 -25.60 -12.42
N ASN A 307 -10.53 -26.16 -12.30
CA ASN A 307 -11.76 -25.41 -12.03
C ASN A 307 -11.92 -25.14 -10.52
N LEU A 308 -12.30 -23.91 -10.17
CA LEU A 308 -12.57 -23.43 -8.81
C LEU A 308 -14.08 -23.24 -8.60
N ASP A 309 -14.49 -22.63 -7.49
CA ASP A 309 -15.93 -22.44 -7.19
C ASP A 309 -16.62 -21.49 -8.18
N GLY A 310 -17.90 -21.77 -8.49
CA GLY A 310 -18.63 -21.15 -9.59
C GLY A 310 -20.07 -20.74 -9.25
N GLY A 311 -20.91 -20.56 -10.27
CA GLY A 311 -22.25 -19.99 -10.08
C GLY A 311 -22.17 -18.63 -9.37
N GLY A 312 -23.04 -18.37 -8.40
CA GLY A 312 -23.04 -17.10 -7.64
C GLY A 312 -21.77 -16.83 -6.82
N SER A 313 -20.88 -17.80 -6.64
CA SER A 313 -19.57 -17.57 -6.01
C SER A 313 -18.60 -16.85 -6.96
N ALA A 314 -18.75 -17.01 -8.28
CA ALA A 314 -17.85 -16.49 -9.30
C ALA A 314 -17.77 -14.95 -9.22
N THR A 315 -16.64 -14.44 -8.76
CA THR A 315 -16.46 -13.01 -8.45
C THR A 315 -15.05 -12.58 -8.83
N LEU A 316 -14.92 -11.46 -9.56
CA LEU A 316 -13.65 -10.78 -9.82
C LEU A 316 -13.66 -9.38 -9.20
N VAL A 317 -12.56 -9.03 -8.56
CA VAL A 317 -12.30 -7.74 -7.93
C VAL A 317 -11.00 -7.17 -8.48
N LEU A 318 -11.03 -5.92 -8.95
CA LEU A 318 -9.86 -5.18 -9.43
C LEU A 318 -9.66 -3.95 -8.53
N ASN A 319 -8.46 -3.78 -7.99
CA ASN A 319 -8.08 -2.71 -7.06
C ASN A 319 -9.11 -2.48 -5.93
N GLY A 320 -9.64 -3.57 -5.35
CA GLY A 320 -10.63 -3.52 -4.27
C GLY A 320 -12.06 -3.15 -4.68
N THR A 321 -12.38 -3.15 -5.98
CA THR A 321 -13.73 -2.91 -6.52
C THR A 321 -14.23 -4.09 -7.37
N LEU A 322 -15.50 -4.48 -7.22
CA LEU A 322 -16.16 -5.50 -8.05
C LEU A 322 -16.07 -5.15 -9.55
N ALA A 323 -15.55 -6.08 -10.35
CA ALA A 323 -15.33 -5.93 -11.80
C ALA A 323 -16.05 -6.99 -12.66
N SER A 324 -16.74 -7.95 -12.02
CA SER A 324 -17.56 -8.99 -12.67
C SER A 324 -19.06 -8.68 -12.56
N TYR A 325 -19.90 -9.53 -13.18
CA TYR A 325 -21.35 -9.53 -13.01
C TYR A 325 -21.81 -10.80 -12.25
N PRO A 326 -21.87 -10.77 -10.90
CA PRO A 326 -22.36 -11.89 -10.10
C PRO A 326 -23.75 -12.36 -10.52
N SER A 327 -24.05 -13.63 -10.25
CA SER A 327 -25.31 -14.26 -10.62
C SER A 327 -26.30 -14.45 -9.47
N ASP A 328 -25.90 -14.28 -8.21
CA ASP A 328 -26.87 -14.22 -7.11
C ASP A 328 -27.67 -12.90 -7.14
N HIS A 329 -28.94 -12.97 -6.74
CA HIS A 329 -29.77 -11.78 -6.56
C HIS A 329 -29.59 -11.16 -5.16
N CYS A 330 -29.84 -9.85 -5.05
CA CYS A 330 -29.74 -9.12 -3.79
C CYS A 330 -31.02 -9.22 -2.93
N GLU A 331 -30.87 -9.34 -1.61
CA GLU A 331 -31.93 -9.03 -0.65
C GLU A 331 -31.86 -7.54 -0.23
N PRO A 332 -33.00 -6.82 -0.10
CA PRO A 332 -34.39 -7.21 -0.38
C PRO A 332 -34.83 -6.89 -1.83
N TYR A 333 -33.90 -6.54 -2.73
CA TYR A 333 -34.19 -6.08 -4.08
C TYR A 333 -33.70 -7.06 -5.16
N PRO A 334 -34.44 -8.16 -5.42
CA PRO A 334 -33.99 -9.25 -6.30
C PRO A 334 -33.94 -8.88 -7.80
N MET A 335 -34.14 -7.61 -8.16
CA MET A 335 -33.84 -7.12 -9.51
C MET A 335 -32.33 -6.85 -9.72
N TRP A 336 -31.59 -6.65 -8.62
CA TRP A 336 -30.14 -6.39 -8.65
C TRP A 336 -29.37 -7.67 -8.33
N ARG A 337 -28.11 -7.72 -8.76
CA ARG A 337 -27.18 -8.83 -8.50
C ARG A 337 -26.15 -8.43 -7.45
N CYS A 338 -25.82 -9.35 -6.56
CA CYS A 338 -24.91 -9.12 -5.44
C CYS A 338 -23.80 -10.18 -5.42
N PRO A 339 -22.55 -9.81 -5.08
CA PRO A 339 -21.48 -10.78 -4.88
C PRO A 339 -21.80 -11.66 -3.67
N ARG A 340 -21.42 -12.95 -3.75
CA ARG A 340 -21.59 -13.89 -2.64
C ARG A 340 -20.50 -13.68 -1.59
N GLN A 341 -20.88 -13.89 -0.32
CA GLN A 341 -19.89 -14.11 0.75
C GLN A 341 -19.29 -15.52 0.57
N VAL A 342 -18.05 -15.61 0.13
CA VAL A 342 -17.33 -16.85 -0.17
C VAL A 342 -16.41 -17.24 1.00
N SER A 343 -15.66 -18.32 0.81
CA SER A 343 -14.64 -18.82 1.71
C SER A 343 -13.27 -18.25 1.33
N THR A 344 -12.34 -19.07 0.86
CA THR A 344 -11.02 -18.61 0.43
C THR A 344 -11.11 -17.74 -0.83
N ILE A 345 -10.12 -16.86 -1.00
CA ILE A 345 -9.93 -16.07 -2.23
C ILE A 345 -8.52 -16.28 -2.76
N LEU A 346 -8.35 -16.07 -4.07
CA LEU A 346 -7.06 -15.97 -4.71
C LEU A 346 -6.72 -14.49 -4.89
N CYS A 347 -5.60 -14.07 -4.31
CA CYS A 347 -5.14 -12.69 -4.26
C CYS A 347 -3.87 -12.53 -5.09
N VAL A 348 -3.84 -11.54 -5.98
CA VAL A 348 -2.64 -11.05 -6.65
C VAL A 348 -2.32 -9.67 -6.06
N HIS A 349 -1.13 -9.49 -5.52
CA HIS A 349 -0.69 -8.28 -4.84
C HIS A 349 0.75 -7.94 -5.23
N GLU A 350 1.23 -6.77 -4.80
CA GLU A 350 2.64 -6.41 -4.93
C GLU A 350 3.49 -7.23 -3.94
N PRO A 351 4.74 -7.60 -4.28
CA PRO A 351 5.61 -8.34 -3.38
C PRO A 351 5.81 -7.62 -2.04
N ALA A 352 5.71 -8.36 -0.94
CA ALA A 352 6.00 -7.82 0.39
C ALA A 352 7.49 -7.46 0.52
N CYS A 353 7.78 -6.30 1.12
CA CYS A 353 9.16 -5.90 1.43
C CYS A 353 9.73 -6.65 2.63
N GLN A 354 11.06 -6.71 2.68
CA GLN A 354 11.82 -7.22 3.81
C GLN A 354 12.86 -6.16 4.23
N PRO A 355 12.69 -5.48 5.38
CA PRO A 355 11.59 -5.59 6.34
C PRO A 355 10.25 -5.02 5.80
N PRO A 356 9.09 -5.36 6.41
CA PRO A 356 7.77 -5.03 5.87
C PRO A 356 7.43 -3.54 5.81
N ASP A 357 8.14 -2.72 6.58
CA ASP A 357 7.93 -1.29 6.80
C ASP A 357 9.10 -0.42 6.32
N CYS A 358 10.14 -1.01 5.72
CA CYS A 358 11.38 -0.32 5.37
C CYS A 358 11.94 0.51 6.54
N SER A 359 11.86 -0.05 7.75
CA SER A 359 12.24 0.57 9.01
C SER A 359 11.58 1.93 9.31
N GLY A 360 10.49 2.27 8.61
CA GLY A 360 9.81 3.57 8.70
C GLY A 360 10.48 4.69 7.91
N HIS A 361 11.52 4.39 7.13
CA HIS A 361 12.36 5.37 6.42
C HIS A 361 12.45 5.09 4.91
N GLY A 362 11.40 4.49 4.34
CA GLY A 362 11.31 4.21 2.92
C GLY A 362 9.94 3.69 2.50
N HIS A 363 9.74 3.60 1.18
CA HIS A 363 8.55 3.05 0.56
C HIS A 363 8.88 1.72 -0.15
N CYS A 364 7.93 0.79 -0.10
CA CYS A 364 8.08 -0.53 -0.71
C CYS A 364 7.79 -0.47 -2.21
N VAL A 365 8.72 -0.93 -3.05
CA VAL A 365 8.58 -0.99 -4.51
C VAL A 365 9.03 -2.37 -5.00
N LEU A 366 8.10 -3.16 -5.56
CA LEU A 366 8.36 -4.52 -6.06
C LEU A 366 9.01 -5.47 -5.01
N GLY A 367 8.80 -5.19 -3.72
CA GLY A 367 9.37 -5.93 -2.59
C GLY A 367 10.80 -5.54 -2.21
N GLU A 368 11.34 -4.47 -2.80
CA GLU A 368 12.57 -3.81 -2.35
C GLU A 368 12.24 -2.48 -1.68
N CYS A 369 13.01 -2.10 -0.65
CA CYS A 369 12.82 -0.83 0.04
C CYS A 369 13.55 0.31 -0.70
N GLN A 370 12.80 1.30 -1.15
CA GLN A 370 13.32 2.54 -1.68
C GLN A 370 13.31 3.58 -0.57
N CYS A 371 14.50 3.96 -0.08
CA CYS A 371 14.62 4.83 1.08
C CYS A 371 14.17 6.27 0.81
N ASP A 372 13.58 6.89 1.84
CA ASP A 372 13.08 8.26 1.77
C ASP A 372 14.21 9.24 2.12
N GLY A 373 14.40 10.24 1.26
CA GLY A 373 15.51 11.18 1.38
C GLY A 373 16.87 10.59 0.96
N ALA A 374 17.96 11.30 1.28
CA ALA A 374 19.32 10.92 0.87
C ALA A 374 20.19 10.37 2.02
N LEU A 375 19.69 10.46 3.26
CA LEU A 375 20.43 10.07 4.47
C LEU A 375 20.24 8.58 4.81
N TRP A 376 19.07 8.01 4.52
CA TRP A 376 18.76 6.61 4.79
C TRP A 376 19.26 5.70 3.68
N ARG A 377 19.94 4.62 4.07
CA ARG A 377 20.56 3.63 3.17
C ARG A 377 20.44 2.22 3.76
N GLY A 378 20.98 1.26 3.01
CA GLY A 378 20.86 -0.17 3.31
C GLY A 378 19.61 -0.78 2.66
N PRO A 379 19.54 -2.10 2.53
CA PRO A 379 18.39 -2.78 1.91
C PRO A 379 17.10 -2.65 2.74
N ALA A 380 17.21 -2.21 3.98
CA ALA A 380 16.11 -2.01 4.91
C ALA A 380 15.81 -0.54 5.24
N CYS A 381 16.60 0.40 4.73
CA CYS A 381 16.58 1.82 5.11
C CYS A 381 16.83 2.07 6.61
N ASP A 382 17.60 1.18 7.24
CA ASP A 382 17.98 1.18 8.65
C ASP A 382 19.32 1.87 8.95
N VAL A 383 20.10 2.18 7.91
CA VAL A 383 21.41 2.83 8.04
C VAL A 383 21.30 4.32 7.75
N LEU A 384 21.41 5.14 8.80
CA LEU A 384 21.57 6.60 8.67
C LEU A 384 23.03 6.93 8.31
N ASP A 385 23.25 7.58 7.16
CA ASP A 385 24.56 7.94 6.63
C ASP A 385 24.54 9.35 5.99
N CYS A 386 25.05 10.32 6.75
CA CYS A 386 25.16 11.73 6.35
C CYS A 386 26.24 12.03 5.28
N GLY A 387 26.83 11.00 4.65
CA GLY A 387 27.78 11.15 3.55
C GLY A 387 29.25 11.01 3.99
N PRO A 388 30.20 11.49 3.16
CA PRO A 388 31.62 11.20 3.36
C PRO A 388 32.12 11.66 4.74
N SER A 389 32.61 10.70 5.52
CA SER A 389 33.11 10.85 6.89
C SER A 389 32.06 11.18 7.96
N ASN A 390 30.76 11.02 7.69
CA ASN A 390 29.65 11.12 8.65
C ASN A 390 29.78 12.32 9.62
N CYS A 391 29.60 13.53 9.08
CA CYS A 391 29.84 14.82 9.78
C CYS A 391 31.32 15.13 10.09
N THR A 392 32.24 14.54 9.32
CA THR A 392 33.70 14.81 9.35
C THR A 392 34.40 14.66 10.71
N LEU A 393 33.80 13.90 11.64
CA LEU A 393 34.24 13.79 13.05
C LEU A 393 34.13 15.11 13.86
N HIS A 394 33.31 16.05 13.39
CA HIS A 394 33.05 17.36 13.99
C HIS A 394 31.54 17.58 14.21
N GLY A 395 30.81 16.50 14.48
CA GLY A 395 29.38 16.52 14.73
C GLY A 395 28.78 15.12 14.77
N ILE A 396 27.48 15.07 15.02
CA ILE A 396 26.67 13.83 15.02
C ILE A 396 25.65 13.87 13.88
N CYS A 397 25.44 12.72 13.23
CA CYS A 397 24.44 12.56 12.18
C CYS A 397 23.07 12.27 12.79
N THR A 398 22.06 13.04 12.39
CA THR A 398 20.66 12.93 12.80
C THR A 398 19.76 12.84 11.57
N GLU A 399 18.45 12.59 11.77
CA GLU A 399 17.47 12.54 10.68
C GLU A 399 17.35 13.87 9.90
N GLU A 400 17.77 14.98 10.50
CA GLU A 400 17.77 16.32 9.91
C GLU A 400 19.11 16.66 9.21
N GLY A 401 20.11 15.78 9.28
CA GLY A 401 21.46 15.97 8.74
C GLY A 401 22.54 16.02 9.82
N CYS A 402 23.63 16.74 9.59
CA CYS A 402 24.71 16.88 10.56
C CYS A 402 24.43 17.97 11.59
N LEU A 403 24.38 17.61 12.87
CA LEU A 403 24.48 18.54 13.99
C LEU A 403 25.97 18.71 14.36
N CYS A 404 26.53 19.87 14.04
CA CYS A 404 27.95 20.12 14.25
C CYS A 404 28.31 20.46 15.70
N ASP A 405 29.51 20.04 16.11
CA ASP A 405 30.11 20.45 17.36
C ASP A 405 30.40 21.96 17.36
N ALA A 406 30.36 22.59 18.54
CA ALA A 406 30.72 24.00 18.71
C ALA A 406 32.11 24.30 18.10
N GLY A 407 32.21 25.40 17.36
CA GLY A 407 33.41 25.73 16.58
C GLY A 407 33.38 25.28 15.12
N TRP A 408 32.36 24.53 14.71
CA TRP A 408 32.17 24.05 13.33
C TRP A 408 30.79 24.42 12.75
N LYS A 409 30.73 24.47 11.43
CA LYS A 409 29.55 24.79 10.61
C LYS A 409 29.64 24.10 9.24
N SER A 410 28.72 24.43 8.34
CA SER A 410 28.43 23.79 7.04
C SER A 410 27.61 22.49 7.16
N PRO A 411 26.91 22.04 6.10
CA PRO A 411 26.03 20.86 6.15
C PRO A 411 26.70 19.52 6.49
N ASN A 412 28.03 19.45 6.50
CA ASN A 412 28.81 18.26 6.86
C ASN A 412 29.87 18.53 7.95
N CYS A 413 29.81 19.70 8.61
CA CYS A 413 30.73 20.14 9.66
C CYS A 413 32.20 20.31 9.22
N SER A 414 32.47 20.46 7.92
CA SER A 414 33.83 20.61 7.39
C SER A 414 34.44 22.02 7.51
N GLU A 415 33.64 23.03 7.84
CA GLU A 415 34.09 24.42 7.98
C GLU A 415 34.18 24.81 9.46
N ALA A 416 35.37 25.20 9.92
CA ALA A 416 35.52 25.83 11.23
C ALA A 416 34.89 27.25 11.25
N CYS A 417 34.65 27.80 12.44
CA CYS A 417 34.19 29.18 12.58
C CYS A 417 35.17 30.19 11.99
N ALA A 418 34.61 31.23 11.38
CA ALA A 418 35.41 32.32 10.82
C ALA A 418 36.04 33.15 11.96
N PRO A 419 37.21 33.79 11.75
CA PRO A 419 37.79 34.68 12.75
C PRO A 419 36.78 35.76 13.16
N GLY A 420 36.45 35.80 14.46
CA GLY A 420 35.45 36.73 15.01
C GLY A 420 34.09 36.10 15.33
N SER A 421 33.86 34.82 15.06
CA SER A 421 32.68 34.10 15.55
C SER A 421 33.00 32.77 16.25
N TYR A 422 32.10 32.31 17.10
CA TYR A 422 32.27 31.11 17.94
C TYR A 422 30.96 30.41 18.29
N GLY A 423 31.07 29.24 18.93
CA GLY A 423 29.96 28.46 19.49
C GLY A 423 29.17 27.65 18.46
N ASP A 424 28.00 27.18 18.87
CA ASP A 424 27.11 26.36 18.03
C ASP A 424 26.74 27.08 16.74
N GLY A 425 27.00 26.44 15.60
CA GLY A 425 26.77 27.00 14.26
C GLY A 425 27.53 28.30 13.97
N CYS A 426 28.54 28.65 14.78
CA CYS A 426 29.29 29.90 14.72
C CYS A 426 28.43 31.17 14.82
N LEU A 427 27.32 31.10 15.56
CA LEU A 427 26.32 32.17 15.67
C LEU A 427 26.68 33.28 16.67
N GLN A 428 27.64 33.05 17.57
CA GLN A 428 28.08 34.04 18.55
C GLN A 428 29.23 34.88 18.01
N THR A 429 29.30 36.16 18.38
CA THR A 429 30.37 37.10 17.94
C THR A 429 31.42 37.25 19.03
N CYS A 430 32.69 37.08 18.68
CA CYS A 430 33.82 37.27 19.58
C CYS A 430 33.99 38.74 19.95
N LEU A 431 34.28 39.02 21.23
CA LEU A 431 34.50 40.38 21.74
C LEU A 431 35.98 40.79 21.80
N CYS A 432 36.89 39.96 21.26
CA CYS A 432 38.33 40.16 21.35
C CYS A 432 38.79 41.43 20.62
N LEU A 433 39.41 42.34 21.36
CA LEU A 433 39.98 43.60 20.87
C LEU A 433 41.47 43.44 20.54
N ASN A 434 42.07 44.50 19.98
CA ASN A 434 43.51 44.63 19.76
C ASN A 434 44.17 43.46 18.99
N GLY A 435 43.41 42.77 18.13
CA GLY A 435 43.89 41.63 17.34
C GLY A 435 44.10 40.35 18.16
N GLY A 436 43.43 40.20 19.31
CA GLY A 436 43.39 38.92 20.03
C GLY A 436 42.72 37.82 19.20
N ALA A 437 43.27 36.61 19.24
CA ALA A 437 42.69 35.44 18.59
C ALA A 437 41.57 34.85 19.44
N CYS A 438 40.44 34.51 18.82
CA CYS A 438 39.28 33.96 19.50
C CYS A 438 39.26 32.43 19.43
N ASP A 439 38.95 31.76 20.54
CA ASP A 439 38.61 30.33 20.57
C ASP A 439 37.26 30.12 19.85
N PRO A 440 37.20 29.31 18.76
CA PRO A 440 35.97 29.11 17.99
C PRO A 440 34.91 28.29 18.73
N VAL A 441 35.28 27.56 19.79
CA VAL A 441 34.34 26.78 20.62
C VAL A 441 33.76 27.67 21.72
N HIS A 442 34.62 28.34 22.48
CA HIS A 442 34.24 29.01 23.73
C HIS A 442 34.15 30.54 23.67
N GLY A 443 34.68 31.18 22.61
CA GLY A 443 34.72 32.64 22.48
C GLY A 443 35.77 33.33 23.36
N THR A 444 36.64 32.58 24.02
CA THR A 444 37.70 33.10 24.87
C THR A 444 38.81 33.76 24.04
N CYS A 445 39.39 34.84 24.56
CA CYS A 445 40.38 35.64 23.84
C CYS A 445 41.81 35.28 24.26
N ASN A 446 42.65 34.94 23.28
CA ASN A 446 44.09 34.80 23.42
C ASN A 446 44.76 36.07 22.89
N CYS A 447 45.31 36.89 23.78
CA CYS A 447 45.70 38.26 23.48
C CYS A 447 47.02 38.36 22.72
N SER A 448 47.02 39.25 21.72
CA SER A 448 48.20 39.62 20.96
C SER A 448 49.27 40.26 21.86
N ALA A 449 50.52 40.25 21.42
CA ALA A 449 51.62 40.74 22.25
C ALA A 449 51.43 42.23 22.63
N GLY A 450 51.55 42.52 23.93
CA GLY A 450 51.32 43.84 24.49
C GLY A 450 49.94 44.08 25.13
N TYR A 451 49.05 43.07 25.13
CA TYR A 451 47.70 43.17 25.68
C TYR A 451 47.33 42.00 26.62
N GLN A 452 46.43 42.28 27.56
CA GLN A 452 45.81 41.33 28.50
C GLN A 452 44.34 41.71 28.74
N GLY A 453 43.67 40.98 29.64
CA GLY A 453 42.25 41.17 29.97
C GLY A 453 41.37 40.12 29.30
N THR A 454 40.10 40.06 29.71
CA THR A 454 39.13 39.05 29.22
C THR A 454 38.80 39.19 27.74
N HIS A 455 38.95 40.40 27.20
CA HIS A 455 38.70 40.75 25.81
C HIS A 455 39.91 41.43 25.16
N CYS A 456 41.11 41.31 25.75
CA CYS A 456 42.33 41.98 25.30
C CYS A 456 42.21 43.51 25.26
N GLU A 457 41.38 44.06 26.14
CA GLU A 457 41.06 45.47 26.30
C GLU A 457 42.17 46.26 27.04
N GLU A 458 42.97 45.57 27.85
CA GLU A 458 44.05 46.17 28.63
C GLU A 458 45.41 46.06 27.91
N VAL A 459 46.26 47.07 28.08
CA VAL A 459 47.68 47.01 27.71
C VAL A 459 48.51 46.35 28.81
N CYS A 460 49.64 45.72 28.48
CA CYS A 460 50.48 45.09 29.50
C CYS A 460 50.89 46.07 30.62
N PRO A 461 50.78 45.65 31.89
CA PRO A 461 51.22 46.45 33.02
C PRO A 461 52.75 46.57 33.02
N SER A 462 53.25 47.65 33.61
CA SER A 462 54.69 47.92 33.72
C SER A 462 55.44 46.72 34.31
N GLY A 463 56.48 46.26 33.63
CA GLY A 463 57.27 45.09 34.02
C GLY A 463 56.82 43.76 33.38
N ARG A 464 55.79 43.76 32.53
CA ARG A 464 55.35 42.59 31.74
C ARG A 464 55.31 42.89 30.23
N TYR A 465 55.46 41.85 29.42
CA TYR A 465 55.39 41.92 27.95
C TYR A 465 54.87 40.60 27.34
N GLY A 466 54.75 40.57 26.02
CA GLY A 466 54.41 39.35 25.27
C GLY A 466 52.89 39.09 25.18
N PRO A 467 52.47 37.96 24.61
CA PRO A 467 51.06 37.58 24.51
C PRO A 467 50.47 37.31 25.89
N ASN A 468 49.26 37.81 26.14
CA ASN A 468 48.61 37.80 27.47
C ASN A 468 49.46 38.39 28.62
N CYS A 469 50.53 39.13 28.31
CA CYS A 469 51.47 39.72 29.28
C CYS A 469 52.08 38.71 30.27
N GLN A 470 52.24 37.45 29.85
CA GLN A 470 52.72 36.37 30.73
C GLN A 470 54.20 36.53 31.11
N ASP A 471 55.01 37.09 30.22
CA ASP A 471 56.46 37.25 30.40
C ASP A 471 56.81 38.50 31.23
N ALA A 472 57.84 38.39 32.07
CA ALA A 472 58.37 39.51 32.86
C ALA A 472 59.52 40.21 32.12
N CYS A 473 59.55 41.55 32.11
CA CYS A 473 60.56 42.34 31.41
C CYS A 473 61.99 41.90 31.81
N PRO A 474 62.87 41.52 30.86
CA PRO A 474 64.22 41.01 31.14
C PRO A 474 65.24 42.12 31.52
N CYS A 475 64.75 43.30 31.90
CA CYS A 475 65.56 44.51 32.02
C CYS A 475 66.19 44.66 33.42
N PRO A 476 67.45 45.11 33.53
CA PRO A 476 68.09 45.36 34.81
C PRO A 476 67.27 46.32 35.69
N ASN A 477 67.23 46.04 36.99
CA ASN A 477 66.56 46.85 38.02
C ASN A 477 65.05 47.07 37.78
N GLN A 478 64.33 46.05 37.29
CA GLN A 478 62.87 46.06 37.09
C GLN A 478 62.35 47.22 36.20
N ARG A 479 63.18 47.68 35.25
CA ARG A 479 62.78 48.76 34.34
C ARG A 479 61.65 48.32 33.41
N PRO A 480 60.72 49.24 33.05
CA PRO A 480 59.76 48.99 31.98
C PRO A 480 60.47 48.61 30.67
N CYS A 481 59.84 47.72 29.91
CA CYS A 481 60.26 47.30 28.58
C CYS A 481 59.15 47.59 27.56
N ASP A 482 59.47 47.51 26.27
CA ASP A 482 58.45 47.52 25.23
C ASP A 482 57.46 46.37 25.44
N ARG A 483 56.18 46.72 25.46
CA ARG A 483 55.08 45.82 25.88
C ARG A 483 54.90 44.65 24.91
N LYS A 484 55.27 44.81 23.64
CA LYS A 484 55.10 43.80 22.59
C LYS A 484 56.32 42.89 22.47
N THR A 485 57.52 43.46 22.55
CA THR A 485 58.78 42.79 22.20
C THR A 485 59.70 42.47 23.38
N GLY A 486 59.46 43.05 24.55
CA GLY A 486 60.33 42.90 25.72
C GLY A 486 61.60 43.75 25.68
N SER A 487 61.76 44.60 24.65
CA SER A 487 62.97 45.41 24.45
C SER A 487 63.15 46.47 25.54
N CYS A 488 64.33 46.52 26.17
CA CYS A 488 64.66 47.49 27.21
C CYS A 488 65.01 48.90 26.68
N ASN A 489 64.99 49.11 25.36
CA ASN A 489 65.40 50.36 24.72
C ASN A 489 64.21 51.29 24.44
N VAL A 490 63.38 51.53 25.47
CA VAL A 490 62.25 52.46 25.42
C VAL A 490 62.67 53.83 25.97
N SER A 491 62.79 54.81 25.07
CA SER A 491 62.84 56.22 25.44
C SER A 491 61.54 56.61 26.14
N ALA A 492 61.65 57.17 27.34
CA ALA A 492 60.49 57.53 28.14
C ALA A 492 59.98 58.93 27.77
N GLU A 493 59.24 59.06 26.67
CA GLU A 493 58.29 60.17 26.52
C GLU A 493 57.16 60.00 27.55
N CYS A 494 57.31 60.64 28.71
CA CYS A 494 56.18 60.89 29.63
C CYS A 494 55.29 62.00 29.05
N PRO A 495 54.01 61.74 28.73
CA PRO A 495 53.06 62.82 28.50
C PRO A 495 52.74 63.48 29.84
N LEU A 496 53.01 64.78 29.97
CA LEU A 496 52.47 65.58 31.06
C LEU A 496 50.96 65.78 30.82
N PRO A 497 50.10 65.65 31.85
CA PRO A 497 48.69 65.94 31.72
C PRO A 497 48.43 67.44 31.93
N ASP A 498 48.25 68.17 30.83
CA ASP A 498 47.64 69.50 30.86
C ASP A 498 46.10 69.41 30.70
N ASP A 499 45.42 70.50 31.07
CA ASP A 499 43.97 70.74 31.03
C ASP A 499 43.08 70.04 32.07
N VAL A 500 43.19 70.53 33.31
CA VAL A 500 42.07 70.54 34.26
C VAL A 500 41.02 71.57 33.79
N VAL A 501 39.88 71.10 33.27
CA VAL A 501 38.68 71.93 33.08
C VAL A 501 37.54 71.44 33.96
N THR A 502 37.39 72.06 35.13
CA THR A 502 36.20 71.90 35.99
C THR A 502 35.02 72.70 35.45
N GLY A 503 33.91 72.03 35.12
CA GLY A 503 32.72 72.63 34.50
C GLY A 503 31.39 72.00 34.92
N GLN A 504 31.07 72.08 36.21
CA GLN A 504 29.73 72.04 36.84
C GLN A 504 28.64 71.06 36.32
N CYS A 505 28.24 70.15 37.21
CA CYS A 505 26.90 69.57 37.20
C CYS A 505 25.83 70.66 37.44
N LEU A 506 24.69 70.55 36.74
CA LEU A 506 23.42 71.14 37.18
C LEU A 506 22.37 70.05 37.34
N LEU A 507 22.01 69.79 38.60
CA LEU A 507 20.79 69.10 38.98
C LEU A 507 19.59 70.04 38.90
N LYS A 508 18.42 69.51 38.57
CA LYS A 508 17.15 70.05 39.09
C LYS A 508 16.13 68.93 39.35
N ALA A 509 15.74 68.79 40.61
CA ALA A 509 14.49 68.16 41.06
C ALA A 509 13.30 69.14 40.79
N ASP A 510 12.02 68.96 41.15
CA ASP A 510 11.19 67.93 41.83
C ASP A 510 9.72 68.18 41.32
N GLU A 511 8.58 67.61 41.77
CA GLU A 511 8.25 66.77 42.93
C GLU A 511 7.09 65.78 42.64
N LYS A 512 6.88 64.88 43.60
CA LYS A 512 5.76 63.97 43.92
C LYS A 512 4.33 64.39 43.49
N GLY A 513 3.45 63.38 43.35
CA GLY A 513 2.00 63.56 43.45
C GLY A 513 1.17 62.31 43.16
N ALA A 514 0.90 61.46 44.16
CA ALA A 514 0.09 60.26 44.01
C ALA A 514 -1.39 60.47 44.36
N LEU A 515 -2.29 60.05 43.47
CA LEU A 515 -3.68 59.56 43.65
C LEU A 515 -4.19 59.28 42.21
N LEU A 516 -4.92 58.21 41.85
CA LEU A 516 -5.92 57.43 42.57
C LEU A 516 -5.87 55.93 42.15
N ALA A 517 -6.43 55.07 43.00
CA ALA A 517 -6.71 53.67 42.67
C ALA A 517 -7.93 53.52 41.71
N PHE A 518 -8.18 52.27 41.29
CA PHE A 518 -9.30 51.77 40.46
C PHE A 518 -9.22 52.05 38.94
N THR A 519 -8.75 51.04 38.17
CA THR A 519 -9.55 50.33 37.13
C THR A 519 -8.72 49.40 36.21
N ILE A 520 -7.93 48.44 36.75
CA ILE A 520 -7.21 47.43 35.92
C ILE A 520 -7.72 45.98 36.15
N LYS A 521 -8.64 45.75 37.09
CA LYS A 521 -9.26 44.42 37.31
C LYS A 521 -10.45 44.07 36.38
N GLY A 522 -10.90 44.99 35.51
CA GLY A 522 -12.01 44.74 34.59
C GLY A 522 -11.61 44.09 33.26
N TRP A 523 -10.49 44.51 32.68
CA TRP A 523 -10.11 44.12 31.31
C TRP A 523 -9.58 42.67 31.21
N PHE A 524 -8.80 42.20 32.18
CA PHE A 524 -8.26 40.84 32.14
C PHE A 524 -9.33 39.74 32.26
N ILE A 525 -10.43 39.98 32.99
CA ILE A 525 -11.51 38.99 33.16
C ILE A 525 -12.37 38.87 31.88
N GLY A 526 -12.59 39.99 31.17
CA GLY A 526 -13.31 39.98 29.89
C GLY A 526 -12.53 39.28 28.77
N VAL A 527 -11.22 39.51 28.65
CA VAL A 527 -10.40 38.88 27.61
C VAL A 527 -10.23 37.37 27.85
N LEU A 528 -10.03 36.94 29.11
CA LEU A 528 -9.86 35.52 29.43
C LEU A 528 -11.15 34.70 29.22
N SER A 529 -12.32 35.29 29.50
CA SER A 529 -13.61 34.62 29.31
C SER A 529 -13.99 34.46 27.83
N VAL A 530 -13.67 35.44 26.98
CA VAL A 530 -13.84 35.30 25.52
C VAL A 530 -12.89 34.25 24.94
N LEU A 531 -11.63 34.22 25.37
CA LEU A 531 -10.66 33.20 24.91
C LEU A 531 -11.06 31.77 25.32
N LEU A 532 -11.58 31.58 26.55
CA LEU A 532 -12.09 30.28 27.00
C LEU A 532 -13.34 29.82 26.22
N LEU A 533 -14.24 30.74 25.85
CA LEU A 533 -15.40 30.40 25.01
C LEU A 533 -15.01 30.05 23.57
N VAL A 534 -14.01 30.74 23.00
CA VAL A 534 -13.46 30.41 21.68
C VAL A 534 -12.74 29.05 21.70
N SER A 535 -11.98 28.73 22.76
CA SER A 535 -11.36 27.41 22.89
C SER A 535 -12.39 26.29 23.09
N ALA A 536 -13.47 26.53 23.84
CA ALA A 536 -14.57 25.57 23.98
C ALA A 536 -15.30 25.31 22.65
N GLY A 537 -15.55 26.37 21.86
CA GLY A 537 -16.14 26.25 20.52
C GLY A 537 -15.26 25.47 19.53
N PHE A 538 -13.94 25.65 19.59
CA PHE A 538 -12.99 24.89 18.77
C PHE A 538 -12.89 23.41 19.19
N ASN A 539 -12.89 23.12 20.49
CA ASN A 539 -12.83 21.74 20.99
C ASN A 539 -14.11 20.94 20.72
N ILE A 540 -15.30 21.55 20.73
CA ILE A 540 -16.54 20.87 20.32
C ILE A 540 -16.50 20.46 18.83
N LYS A 541 -15.85 21.27 17.97
CA LYS A 541 -15.63 20.89 16.57
C LYS A 541 -14.61 19.75 16.40
N HIS A 542 -13.66 19.60 17.33
CA HIS A 542 -12.65 18.54 17.28
C HIS A 542 -13.10 17.22 17.96
N PHE A 543 -14.00 17.26 18.94
CA PHE A 543 -14.49 16.05 19.63
C PHE A 543 -15.65 15.35 18.91
N CYS A 544 -16.33 16.03 17.96
CA CYS A 544 -17.36 15.43 17.10
C CYS A 544 -16.84 15.00 15.70
N CYS A 545 -15.53 14.89 15.51
CA CYS A 545 -14.92 14.36 14.28
C CYS A 545 -13.86 13.28 14.55
N SER A 546 -14.15 12.40 15.53
CA SER A 546 -13.32 11.23 15.85
C SER A 546 -14.15 9.97 16.13
N SER A 547 -15.19 9.69 15.32
CA SER A 547 -15.88 8.38 15.34
C SER A 547 -16.70 8.01 14.09
N SER A 548 -16.36 8.49 12.88
CA SER A 548 -16.83 7.85 11.62
C SER A 548 -16.08 8.34 10.37
N THR A 549 -14.99 7.65 10.01
CA THR A 549 -14.45 7.64 8.63
C THR A 549 -14.38 6.21 8.12
N GLY A 550 -15.51 5.73 7.62
CA GLY A 550 -15.64 4.49 6.88
C GLY A 550 -16.86 4.60 5.96
N TRP A 551 -16.61 4.66 4.65
CA TRP A 551 -17.59 4.82 3.57
C TRP A 551 -18.32 6.20 3.58
N GLN A 552 -18.55 6.90 2.46
CA GLN A 552 -18.36 6.55 1.04
C GLN A 552 -18.23 7.85 0.20
N ASN A 553 -17.59 7.76 -0.97
CA ASN A 553 -17.60 8.84 -1.97
C ASN A 553 -19.01 9.04 -2.56
N TYR A 554 -19.27 10.22 -3.14
CA TYR A 554 -19.74 10.49 -4.53
C TYR A 554 -20.68 11.71 -4.64
N ASN A 555 -20.23 12.73 -5.38
CA ASN A 555 -21.00 13.63 -6.27
C ASN A 555 -20.32 15.01 -6.36
N ASP A 556 -19.44 15.22 -7.34
CA ASP A 556 -19.72 16.16 -8.44
C ASP A 556 -18.63 16.05 -9.51
N TYR A 557 -19.01 15.76 -10.77
CA TYR A 557 -18.30 16.20 -11.98
C TYR A 557 -19.09 15.79 -13.25
N PHE A 558 -20.35 16.22 -13.34
CA PHE A 558 -21.05 16.27 -14.63
C PHE A 558 -22.03 17.45 -14.69
N SER A 559 -21.54 18.60 -15.16
CA SER A 559 -22.37 19.71 -15.63
C SER A 559 -21.64 20.62 -16.62
N ARG A 560 -21.32 20.08 -17.80
CA ARG A 560 -21.26 20.87 -19.05
C ARG A 560 -21.93 20.10 -20.19
N ARG A 561 -23.04 20.63 -20.69
CA ARG A 561 -23.56 20.26 -22.02
C ARG A 561 -22.69 20.91 -23.10
N PRO A 562 -22.60 20.29 -24.28
CA PRO A 562 -22.79 21.03 -25.52
C PRO A 562 -23.99 20.49 -26.33
N ASN A 563 -24.39 21.26 -27.33
CA ASN A 563 -25.60 21.04 -28.13
C ASN A 563 -25.46 19.86 -29.13
N SER A 564 -26.61 19.40 -29.64
CA SER A 564 -26.62 18.67 -30.90
C SER A 564 -26.25 19.58 -32.07
N SER A 565 -25.45 19.08 -33.01
CA SER A 565 -25.68 19.16 -34.46
C SER A 565 -24.42 18.76 -35.24
N HIS A 566 -24.63 18.43 -36.52
CA HIS A 566 -23.66 18.16 -37.57
C HIS A 566 -22.90 16.82 -37.59
N TYR A 567 -23.44 15.98 -38.48
CA TYR A 567 -22.78 14.92 -39.24
C TYR A 567 -21.43 15.34 -39.84
N GLU A 568 -20.46 14.42 -39.86
CA GLU A 568 -19.74 14.11 -41.09
C GLU A 568 -19.16 12.68 -41.07
N LEU A 569 -19.21 12.01 -42.22
CA LEU A 569 -18.78 10.63 -42.42
C LEU A 569 -17.32 10.60 -42.91
N LEU A 570 -16.42 9.97 -42.15
CA LEU A 570 -15.15 9.47 -42.70
C LEU A 570 -14.85 8.08 -42.15
N GLY A 571 -15.30 7.07 -42.88
CA GLY A 571 -14.85 5.69 -42.67
C GLY A 571 -13.43 5.50 -43.21
N LYS A 572 -12.56 4.87 -42.41
CA LYS A 572 -11.36 4.19 -42.91
C LYS A 572 -11.17 2.87 -42.18
N SER A 573 -11.50 1.79 -42.88
CA SER A 573 -11.08 0.44 -42.57
C SER A 573 -9.56 0.34 -42.67
N ASN A 574 -8.89 -0.11 -41.60
CA ASN A 574 -7.51 -0.58 -41.68
C ASN A 574 -7.47 -2.07 -41.38
N SER A 575 -7.43 -2.87 -42.43
CA SER A 575 -7.02 -4.27 -42.40
C SER A 575 -5.53 -4.37 -42.10
N PHE A 576 -5.13 -5.30 -41.22
CA PHE A 576 -3.73 -5.69 -41.08
C PHE A 576 -3.31 -6.54 -42.30
N PRO A 577 -2.09 -6.35 -42.85
CA PRO A 577 -1.66 -7.07 -44.04
C PRO A 577 -1.24 -8.51 -43.71
N LEU A 578 -1.71 -9.44 -44.54
CA LEU A 578 -1.09 -10.77 -44.68
C LEU A 578 0.19 -10.62 -45.50
N ALA A 579 1.32 -11.08 -44.97
CA ALA A 579 2.53 -11.27 -45.77
C ALA A 579 2.37 -12.52 -46.64
N GLY A 580 1.97 -12.34 -47.89
CA GLY A 580 2.07 -13.38 -48.91
C GLY A 580 3.51 -13.54 -49.37
N GLY A 581 3.96 -14.78 -49.57
CA GLY A 581 5.25 -15.06 -50.18
C GLY A 581 5.22 -14.76 -51.68
N GLU A 582 6.34 -14.26 -52.21
CA GLU A 582 6.59 -14.15 -53.64
C GLU A 582 6.85 -15.55 -54.21
N ASN A 583 6.08 -15.93 -55.23
CA ASN A 583 6.43 -16.97 -56.20
C ASN A 583 5.99 -16.42 -57.56
N GLU A 584 6.94 -15.97 -58.37
CA GLU A 584 6.72 -15.78 -59.81
C GLU A 584 6.89 -17.11 -60.56
N ASP A 585 6.49 -17.09 -61.84
CA ASP A 585 5.91 -18.22 -62.57
C ASP A 585 6.77 -18.61 -63.80
N TYR A 586 6.47 -19.77 -64.39
CA TYR A 586 7.06 -20.36 -65.62
C TYR A 586 8.54 -20.82 -65.54
N THR A 587 8.97 -21.88 -66.24
CA THR A 587 8.34 -22.63 -67.35
C THR A 587 8.69 -24.13 -67.29
N GLU A 588 7.82 -24.97 -67.86
CA GLU A 588 8.07 -26.37 -68.19
C GLU A 588 8.79 -26.45 -69.56
N ASP A 589 9.95 -27.13 -69.66
CA ASP A 589 10.41 -27.71 -70.94
C ASP A 589 11.51 -28.80 -70.80
N THR A 590 11.17 -30.00 -71.27
CA THR A 590 11.94 -31.02 -72.02
C THR A 590 13.38 -31.52 -71.67
N GLU A 591 13.52 -32.86 -71.73
CA GLU A 591 14.70 -33.69 -72.14
C GLU A 591 16.07 -33.51 -71.43
N THR A 592 16.54 -34.44 -70.60
CA THR A 592 17.04 -35.78 -71.00
C THR A 592 17.32 -36.70 -69.80
#